data_AF-A0A7F5R3I0-F1
#
_entry.id   AF-A0A7F5R3I0-F1
#
_cell.length_a   1.000
_cell.length_b   1.000
_cell.length_c   1.000
_cell.angle_alpha   90.00
_cell.angle_beta   90.00
_cell.angle_gamma   90.00
#
_symmetry.space_group_name_H-M   'P 1'
#
loop_
_entity.id
_entity.type
_entity.pdbx_description
1 polymer ?
#
loop_
_entity_poly.entity_id
_entity_poly.type
_entity_poly.pdbx_seq_one_letter_code
_entity_poly.pdbx_strand_id
1 'polypeptide(L)'
;MLSSIEAKSEYVISASKYQKENCPSSLGSVRFINHFITENSLNVIEKLLKEYFADEIKQKPRVCVVGLHACADLSVTMLDIFSKMSYFGVLAIMPCCYHRLKQKTNGEFFNFPVSNVLKMLGTLYNGEEFLKVPFLRLACQQTIEKFKSLPLAERQKQSKSWMLRAILQFIAKEGKLES
;
A
#
# COMPACT_ATOMS: atom_id res chain seq x y z
N MET A 1 13.17 -9.67 15.66
CA MET A 1 12.85 -8.26 15.94
C MET A 1 11.94 -7.73 14.81
N LEU A 2 11.09 -6.73 15.05
CA LEU A 2 10.12 -6.18 14.10
C LEU A 2 10.18 -4.63 14.11
N SER A 3 10.06 -4.01 12.94
CA SER A 3 9.97 -2.55 12.81
C SER A 3 8.77 -2.16 11.97
N SER A 4 7.99 -1.20 12.48
CA SER A 4 6.86 -0.57 11.78
C SER A 4 7.27 0.83 11.33
N ILE A 5 7.05 1.15 10.06
CA ILE A 5 7.32 2.47 9.49
C ILE A 5 5.97 3.14 9.18
N GLU A 6 5.75 4.34 9.72
CA GLU A 6 4.50 5.09 9.56
C GLU A 6 4.81 6.57 9.26
N ALA A 7 4.04 7.14 8.35
CA ALA A 7 4.22 8.52 7.87
C ALA A 7 3.76 9.56 8.89
N LYS A 8 2.63 9.30 9.57
CA LYS A 8 2.07 10.24 10.55
C LYS A 8 2.68 10.01 11.94
N SER A 9 3.36 11.03 12.46
CA SER A 9 4.03 10.97 13.77
C SER A 9 3.06 10.71 14.91
N GLU A 10 1.82 11.22 14.83
CA GLU A 10 0.74 10.97 15.79
C GLU A 10 0.45 9.47 15.98
N TYR A 11 0.45 8.70 14.89
CA TYR A 11 0.21 7.26 14.92
C TYR A 11 1.40 6.51 15.52
N VAL A 12 2.63 6.95 15.25
CA VAL A 12 3.84 6.41 15.88
C VAL A 12 3.83 6.63 17.39
N ILE A 13 3.46 7.83 17.84
CA ILE A 13 3.37 8.17 19.27
C ILE A 13 2.26 7.35 19.93
N SER A 14 1.08 7.29 19.32
CA SER A 14 -0.04 6.50 19.82
C SER A 14 0.30 5.03 19.95
N ALA A 15 0.89 4.42 18.92
CA ALA A 15 1.30 3.02 18.94
C ALA A 15 2.38 2.74 20.00
N SER A 16 3.35 3.65 20.16
CA SER A 16 4.40 3.54 21.17
C SER A 16 3.84 3.64 22.59
N LYS A 17 2.87 4.54 22.82
CA LYS A 17 2.16 4.66 24.10
C LYS A 17 1.36 3.39 24.41
N TYR A 18 0.59 2.92 23.44
CA TYR A 18 -0.20 1.70 23.56
C TYR A 18 0.68 0.49 23.88
N GLN A 19 1.84 0.35 23.22
CA GLN A 19 2.79 -0.72 23.47
C GLN A 19 3.26 -0.72 24.94
N LYS A 20 3.61 0.45 25.49
CA LYS A 20 4.06 0.57 26.88
C LYS A 20 2.98 0.17 27.87
N GLU A 21 1.74 0.56 27.60
CA GLU A 21 0.61 0.34 28.49
C GLU A 21 0.07 -1.10 28.43
N ASN A 22 0.03 -1.70 27.25
CA ASN A 22 -0.70 -2.96 27.01
C ASN A 22 0.20 -4.14 26.64
N CYS A 23 1.39 -3.89 26.08
CA CYS A 23 2.31 -4.91 25.58
C CYS A 23 3.77 -4.69 26.02
N PRO A 24 4.05 -4.49 27.32
CA PRO A 24 5.39 -4.12 27.79
C PRO A 24 6.46 -5.18 27.49
N SER A 25 6.09 -6.46 27.42
CA SER A 25 6.98 -7.55 27.01
C SER A 25 7.50 -7.43 25.57
N SER A 26 6.83 -6.63 24.72
CA SER A 26 7.25 -6.37 23.35
C SER A 26 8.25 -5.20 23.23
N LEU A 27 8.51 -4.47 24.32
CA LEU A 27 9.48 -3.37 24.34
C LEU A 27 10.86 -3.89 23.92
N GLY A 28 11.43 -3.29 22.88
CA GLY A 28 12.71 -3.70 22.28
C GLY A 28 12.58 -4.75 21.16
N SER A 29 11.48 -5.51 21.14
CA SER A 29 11.19 -6.48 20.06
C SER A 29 10.42 -5.87 18.90
N VAL A 30 9.56 -4.88 19.18
CA VAL A 30 8.79 -4.12 18.18
C VAL A 30 9.15 -2.64 18.29
N ARG A 31 9.53 -2.02 17.17
CA ARG A 31 9.89 -0.59 17.08
C ARG A 31 8.96 0.14 16.12
N PHE A 32 8.63 1.39 16.44
CA PHE A 32 7.84 2.28 15.58
C PHE A 32 8.71 3.43 15.11
N ILE A 33 8.75 3.66 13.80
CA ILE A 33 9.63 4.62 13.14
C ILE A 33 8.75 5.57 12.33
N ASN A 34 8.94 6.87 12.54
CA ASN A 34 8.26 7.88 11.74
C ASN A 34 9.04 8.18 10.46
N HIS A 35 8.50 7.76 9.31
CA HIS A 35 9.09 8.04 8.01
C HIS A 35 8.05 7.86 6.90
N PHE A 36 7.95 8.82 5.98
CA PHE A 36 7.11 8.69 4.78
C PHE A 36 7.91 8.02 3.66
N ILE A 37 7.42 6.88 3.18
CA ILE A 37 8.09 6.11 2.14
C ILE A 37 7.96 6.83 0.79
N THR A 38 9.11 7.09 0.19
CA THR A 38 9.33 7.69 -1.13
C THR A 38 10.35 6.87 -1.91
N GLU A 39 10.55 7.19 -3.19
CA GLU A 39 11.58 6.61 -4.05
C GLU A 39 13.01 6.71 -3.48
N ASN A 40 13.28 7.71 -2.63
CA ASN A 40 14.57 7.92 -1.98
C ASN A 40 14.70 7.19 -0.63
N SER A 41 13.69 6.43 -0.22
CA SER A 41 13.66 5.76 1.08
C SER A 41 14.55 4.54 1.16
N LEU A 42 15.12 4.06 0.04
CA LEU A 42 16.05 2.93 0.03
C LEU A 42 17.19 3.11 1.05
N ASN A 43 17.87 4.26 1.02
CA ASN A 43 18.98 4.56 1.92
C ASN A 43 18.55 4.65 3.39
N VAL A 44 17.34 5.17 3.64
CA VAL A 44 16.77 5.27 4.98
C VAL A 44 16.50 3.88 5.53
N ILE A 45 15.84 3.02 4.75
CA ILE A 45 15.53 1.64 5.15
C ILE A 45 16.83 0.85 5.36
N GLU A 46 17.83 0.99 4.48
CA GLU A 46 19.15 0.36 4.68
C GLU A 46 19.80 0.78 5.99
N LYS A 47 19.76 2.08 6.30
CA LYS A 47 20.31 2.60 7.56
C LYS A 47 19.60 2.00 8.77
N LEU A 48 18.25 1.96 8.75
CA LEU A 48 17.45 1.39 9.84
C LEU A 48 17.71 -0.11 10.01
N LEU A 49 17.87 -0.83 8.91
CA LEU A 49 18.24 -2.24 8.92
C LEU A 49 19.61 -2.46 9.57
N LYS A 50 20.61 -1.67 9.19
CA LYS A 50 21.96 -1.73 9.79
C LYS A 50 21.98 -1.28 11.25
N GLU A 51 21.13 -0.33 11.64
CA GLU A 51 21.07 0.19 13.01
C GLU A 51 20.40 -0.79 13.98
N TYR A 52 19.31 -1.44 13.55
CA TYR A 52 18.50 -2.27 14.45
C TYR A 52 18.61 -3.78 14.23
N PHE A 53 19.15 -4.22 13.10
CA PHE A 53 19.19 -5.64 12.70
C PHE A 53 20.58 -6.08 12.21
N ALA A 54 21.65 -5.39 12.64
CA ALA A 54 23.01 -5.64 12.16
C ALA A 54 23.42 -7.11 12.29
N ASP A 55 23.10 -7.74 13.42
CA ASP A 55 23.52 -9.10 13.75
C ASP A 55 22.68 -10.14 13.01
N GLU A 56 21.38 -9.90 12.86
CA GLU A 56 20.47 -10.77 12.09
C GLU A 56 20.80 -10.75 10.60
N ILE A 57 21.09 -9.57 10.05
CA ILE A 57 21.42 -9.42 8.62
C ILE A 57 22.75 -10.07 8.27
N LYS A 58 23.74 -10.00 9.16
CA LYS A 58 25.05 -10.69 8.98
C LYS A 58 24.90 -12.21 8.91
N GLN A 59 23.97 -12.78 9.70
CA GLN A 59 23.77 -14.23 9.76
C GLN A 59 22.84 -14.74 8.65
N LYS A 60 21.76 -14.01 8.33
CA LYS A 60 20.80 -14.39 7.30
C LYS A 60 20.03 -13.18 6.76
N PRO A 61 20.34 -12.68 5.55
CA PRO A 61 19.79 -11.43 5.02
C PRO A 61 18.40 -11.63 4.39
N ARG A 62 17.42 -12.13 5.14
CA ARG A 62 16.05 -12.30 4.63
C ARG A 62 15.06 -11.53 5.50
N VAL A 63 14.94 -10.25 5.19
CA VAL A 63 13.89 -9.40 5.76
C VAL A 63 12.58 -9.65 5.00
N CYS A 64 11.50 -9.81 5.76
CA CYS A 64 10.14 -9.84 5.23
C CYS A 64 9.53 -8.45 5.40
N VAL A 65 8.97 -7.91 4.31
CA VAL A 65 8.30 -6.61 4.31
C VAL A 65 6.82 -6.82 4.07
N VAL A 66 5.99 -6.29 4.97
CA VAL A 66 4.53 -6.40 4.89
C VAL A 66 3.93 -5.00 4.76
N GLY A 67 3.33 -4.70 3.61
CA GLY A 67 2.62 -3.45 3.35
C GLY A 67 1.13 -3.60 3.63
N LEU A 68 0.67 -3.24 4.83
CA LEU A 68 -0.74 -3.37 5.25
C LEU A 68 -1.69 -2.35 4.59
N HIS A 69 -1.16 -1.16 4.27
CA HIS A 69 -1.86 -0.10 3.52
C HIS A 69 -0.98 0.47 2.41
N ALA A 70 -0.14 -0.37 1.81
CA ALA A 70 0.69 -0.01 0.67
C ALA A 70 -0.14 -0.02 -0.63
N CYS A 71 -1.16 0.82 -0.68
CA CYS A 71 -2.08 0.89 -1.80
C CYS A 71 -1.55 1.91 -2.82
N ALA A 72 -1.74 1.60 -4.11
CA ALA A 72 -1.40 2.47 -5.23
C ALA A 72 0.08 2.88 -5.34
N ASP A 73 0.43 4.18 -5.27
CA ASP A 73 1.82 4.61 -5.47
C ASP A 73 2.75 4.00 -4.44
N LEU A 74 2.27 3.81 -3.21
CA LEU A 74 3.07 3.19 -2.17
C LEU A 74 3.38 1.72 -2.51
N SER A 75 2.46 0.96 -3.12
CA SER A 75 2.77 -0.40 -3.60
C SER A 75 3.86 -0.38 -4.67
N VAL A 76 3.81 0.60 -5.57
CA VAL A 76 4.82 0.72 -6.62
C VAL A 76 6.18 1.05 -6.03
N THR A 77 6.24 2.10 -5.20
CA THR A 77 7.48 2.52 -4.54
C THR A 77 8.08 1.37 -3.75
N MET A 78 7.26 0.58 -3.04
CA MET A 78 7.75 -0.59 -2.31
C MET A 78 8.25 -1.72 -3.22
N LEU A 79 7.62 -1.95 -4.37
CA LEU A 79 8.11 -2.92 -5.37
C LEU A 79 9.45 -2.49 -5.97
N ASP A 80 9.61 -1.20 -6.28
CA ASP A 80 10.86 -0.64 -6.80
C ASP A 80 11.99 -0.74 -5.77
N ILE A 81 11.73 -0.33 -4.52
CA ILE A 81 12.67 -0.50 -3.39
C ILE A 81 13.03 -1.99 -3.24
N PHE A 82 12.03 -2.89 -3.26
CA PHE A 82 12.28 -4.32 -3.14
C PHE A 82 13.15 -4.88 -4.26
N SER A 83 12.97 -4.42 -5.49
CA SER A 83 13.80 -4.86 -6.62
C SER A 83 15.28 -4.45 -6.52
N LYS A 84 15.57 -3.40 -5.74
CA LYS A 84 16.92 -2.82 -5.57
C LYS A 84 17.61 -3.28 -4.29
N MET A 85 16.87 -3.83 -3.33
CA MET A 85 17.38 -4.09 -1.99
C MET A 85 17.80 -5.56 -1.81
N SER A 86 19.09 -5.79 -1.57
CA SER A 86 19.67 -7.13 -1.46
C SER A 86 19.24 -7.92 -0.22
N TYR A 87 18.74 -7.25 0.82
CA TYR A 87 18.36 -7.85 2.10
C TYR A 87 16.91 -8.35 2.16
N PHE A 88 16.09 -8.03 1.15
CA PHE A 88 14.67 -8.38 1.17
C PHE A 88 14.47 -9.77 0.56
N GLY A 89 13.95 -10.69 1.39
CA GLY A 89 13.64 -12.04 0.94
C GLY A 89 12.18 -12.20 0.50
N VAL A 90 11.27 -11.39 1.06
CA VAL A 90 9.83 -11.48 0.82
C VAL A 90 9.21 -10.08 0.89
N LEU A 91 8.36 -9.77 -0.08
CA LEU A 91 7.47 -8.61 -0.05
C LEU A 91 6.02 -9.10 -0.14
N ALA A 92 5.25 -8.85 0.91
CA ALA A 92 3.81 -9.09 0.95
C ALA A 92 3.09 -7.74 0.98
N ILE A 93 2.50 -7.34 -0.13
CA ILE A 93 1.65 -6.15 -0.21
C ILE A 93 0.20 -6.61 -0.11
N MET A 94 -0.56 -6.04 0.82
CA MET A 94 -2.02 -6.16 0.83
C MET A 94 -2.62 -4.90 0.18
N PRO A 95 -2.80 -4.86 -1.15
CA PRO A 95 -3.36 -3.69 -1.81
C PRO A 95 -4.84 -3.56 -1.48
N CYS A 96 -5.23 -2.38 -0.98
CA CYS A 96 -6.61 -2.05 -0.63
C CYS A 96 -7.38 -1.33 -1.75
N CYS A 97 -6.71 -0.66 -2.70
CA CYS A 97 -7.32 0.01 -3.87
C CYS A 97 -6.31 0.76 -4.78
N TYR A 98 -6.63 0.92 -6.08
CA TYR A 98 -5.88 1.78 -7.03
C TYR A 98 -6.16 3.29 -6.88
N HIS A 99 -7.12 3.67 -6.03
CA HIS A 99 -7.62 5.05 -5.89
C HIS A 99 -6.57 6.06 -5.40
N ARG A 100 -5.40 5.61 -4.96
CA ARG A 100 -4.29 6.46 -4.50
C ARG A 100 -3.15 6.56 -5.52
N LEU A 101 -3.34 6.13 -6.77
CA LEU A 101 -2.28 6.20 -7.79
C LEU A 101 -2.23 7.64 -8.28
N LYS A 102 -1.07 8.29 -8.23
CA LYS A 102 -0.92 9.64 -8.80
C LYS A 102 -1.04 9.55 -10.31
N GLN A 103 -1.93 10.39 -10.83
CA GLN A 103 -2.21 10.49 -12.25
C GLN A 103 -1.51 11.73 -12.83
N LYS A 104 -0.91 11.57 -14.00
CA LYS A 104 -0.41 12.67 -14.84
C LYS A 104 -1.58 13.38 -15.53
N THR A 105 -1.31 14.54 -16.10
CA THR A 105 -2.30 15.35 -16.85
C THR A 105 -2.89 14.63 -18.07
N ASN A 106 -2.15 13.71 -18.69
CA ASN A 106 -2.60 12.89 -19.83
C ASN A 106 -3.43 11.64 -19.42
N GLY A 107 -3.67 11.46 -18.12
CA GLY A 107 -4.43 10.34 -17.59
C GLY A 107 -3.62 9.06 -17.32
N GLU A 108 -2.33 9.05 -17.62
CA GLU A 108 -1.41 7.98 -17.22
C GLU A 108 -1.09 8.04 -15.74
N PHE A 109 -0.55 6.95 -15.18
CA PHE A 109 -0.02 6.93 -13.83
C PHE A 109 1.48 7.14 -13.83
N PHE A 110 2.03 7.82 -12.81
CA PHE A 110 3.49 8.01 -12.70
C PHE A 110 4.24 6.68 -12.54
N ASN A 111 3.58 5.72 -11.90
CA ASN A 111 4.21 4.57 -11.29
C ASN A 111 3.59 3.24 -11.75
N PHE A 112 2.72 3.24 -12.77
CA PHE A 112 2.07 2.02 -13.25
C PHE A 112 2.10 1.93 -14.79
N PRO A 113 2.39 0.76 -15.38
CA PRO A 113 2.81 -0.49 -14.72
C PRO A 113 4.30 -0.48 -14.29
N VAL A 114 4.65 -1.20 -13.23
CA VAL A 114 6.04 -1.26 -12.70
C VAL A 114 6.93 -2.19 -13.51
N SER A 115 6.39 -3.35 -13.89
CA SER A 115 7.12 -4.41 -14.60
C SER A 115 7.60 -3.94 -15.97
N ASN A 116 8.89 -4.13 -16.26
CA ASN A 116 9.47 -3.79 -17.57
C ASN A 116 8.80 -4.56 -18.72
N VAL A 117 8.39 -5.81 -18.48
CA VAL A 117 7.65 -6.60 -19.46
C VAL A 117 6.28 -5.97 -19.72
N LEU A 118 5.56 -5.57 -18.67
CA LEU A 118 4.26 -4.91 -18.84
C LEU A 118 4.38 -3.51 -19.46
N LYS A 119 5.45 -2.78 -19.18
CA LYS A 119 5.75 -1.51 -19.86
C LYS A 119 5.97 -1.74 -21.36
N MET A 120 6.81 -2.71 -21.72
CA MET A 120 7.08 -3.08 -23.11
C MET A 120 5.81 -3.53 -23.84
N LEU A 121 5.02 -4.41 -23.22
CA LEU A 121 3.73 -4.85 -23.77
C LEU A 121 2.74 -3.68 -23.86
N GLY A 122 2.73 -2.79 -22.87
CA GLY A 122 1.98 -1.54 -22.91
C GLY A 122 2.32 -0.76 -24.17
N THR A 123 3.59 -0.44 -24.40
CA THR A 123 4.01 0.27 -25.62
C THR A 123 3.69 -0.49 -26.91
N LEU A 124 3.82 -1.83 -26.91
CA LEU A 124 3.53 -2.65 -28.10
C LEU A 124 2.05 -2.64 -28.51
N TYR A 125 1.16 -2.52 -27.52
CA TYR A 125 -0.29 -2.62 -27.71
C TYR A 125 -1.03 -1.30 -27.44
N ASN A 126 -0.35 -0.15 -27.39
CA ASN A 126 -0.92 1.15 -27.05
C ASN A 126 -1.66 1.15 -25.69
N GLY A 127 -1.06 0.48 -24.70
CA GLY A 127 -1.55 0.33 -23.33
C GLY A 127 -1.87 1.64 -22.65
N GLU A 128 -1.19 2.72 -22.98
CA GLU A 128 -1.47 4.07 -22.51
C GLU A 128 -2.90 4.55 -22.85
N GLU A 129 -3.54 4.02 -23.88
CA GLU A 129 -4.92 4.36 -24.23
C GLU A 129 -5.94 3.76 -23.25
N PHE A 130 -5.68 2.55 -22.75
CA PHE A 130 -6.65 1.79 -21.95
C PHE A 130 -6.21 1.49 -20.50
N LEU A 131 -4.93 1.44 -20.15
CA LEU A 131 -4.40 1.20 -18.79
C LEU A 131 -4.56 2.42 -17.85
N LYS A 132 -5.73 3.06 -17.90
CA LYS A 132 -6.12 4.22 -17.10
C LYS A 132 -7.07 3.80 -15.97
N VAL A 133 -7.56 4.77 -15.21
CA VAL A 133 -8.54 4.57 -14.12
C VAL A 133 -9.73 3.65 -14.51
N PRO A 134 -10.35 3.75 -15.71
CA PRO A 134 -11.44 2.85 -16.10
C PRO A 134 -11.04 1.37 -16.17
N PHE A 135 -9.84 1.04 -16.64
CA PHE A 135 -9.35 -0.34 -16.68
C PHE A 135 -9.05 -0.88 -15.28
N LEU A 136 -8.49 -0.06 -14.39
CA LEU A 136 -8.28 -0.45 -12.99
C LEU A 136 -9.61 -0.60 -12.23
N ARG A 137 -10.61 0.24 -12.56
CA ARG A 137 -12.00 0.06 -12.11
C ARG A 137 -12.52 -1.30 -12.54
N LEU A 138 -12.37 -1.67 -13.81
CA LEU A 138 -12.80 -2.97 -14.33
C LEU A 138 -12.07 -4.14 -13.65
N ALA A 139 -10.77 -4.01 -13.41
CA ALA A 139 -9.96 -5.04 -12.75
C ALA A 139 -10.30 -5.22 -11.25
N CYS A 140 -10.76 -4.17 -10.57
CA CYS A 140 -11.06 -4.19 -9.13
C CYS A 140 -12.56 -4.27 -8.80
N GLN A 141 -13.44 -4.00 -9.76
CA GLN A 141 -14.87 -4.26 -9.63
C GLN A 141 -15.10 -5.75 -9.94
N GLN A 142 -15.83 -6.46 -9.08
CA GLN A 142 -16.57 -7.62 -9.59
C GLN A 142 -17.44 -7.11 -10.74
N THR A 143 -17.38 -7.76 -11.90
CA THR A 143 -18.16 -7.30 -13.05
C THR A 143 -19.65 -7.24 -12.71
N ILE A 144 -20.40 -6.39 -13.40
CA ILE A 144 -21.86 -6.30 -13.21
C ILE A 144 -22.49 -7.68 -13.49
N GLU A 145 -21.95 -8.49 -14.41
CA GLU A 145 -22.44 -9.86 -14.60
C GLU A 145 -22.23 -10.72 -13.34
N LYS A 146 -21.07 -10.63 -12.70
CA LYS A 146 -20.78 -11.36 -11.46
C LYS A 146 -21.66 -10.88 -10.31
N PHE A 147 -21.89 -9.57 -10.18
CA PHE A 147 -22.86 -9.02 -9.23
C PHE A 147 -24.28 -9.52 -9.50
N LYS A 148 -24.72 -9.54 -10.77
CA LYS A 148 -26.04 -10.08 -11.17
C LYS A 148 -26.18 -11.57 -10.87
N SER A 149 -25.09 -12.34 -10.92
CA SER A 149 -25.09 -13.77 -10.56
C SER A 149 -25.12 -14.05 -9.06
N LEU A 150 -24.86 -13.07 -8.19
CA LEU A 150 -24.89 -13.28 -6.73
C LEU A 150 -26.33 -13.52 -6.23
N PRO A 151 -26.53 -14.31 -5.16
CA PRO A 151 -27.83 -14.44 -4.50
C PRO A 151 -28.41 -13.08 -4.06
N LEU A 152 -29.74 -12.96 -4.09
CA LEU A 152 -30.44 -11.67 -3.91
C LEU A 152 -30.15 -11.01 -2.55
N ALA A 153 -30.04 -11.79 -1.47
CA ALA A 153 -29.69 -11.32 -0.14
C ALA A 153 -28.26 -10.73 -0.08
N GLU A 154 -27.33 -11.33 -0.82
CA GLU A 154 -25.92 -10.92 -0.85
C GLU A 154 -25.73 -9.66 -1.73
N ARG A 155 -26.49 -9.57 -2.83
CA ARG A 155 -26.59 -8.33 -3.63
C ARG A 155 -27.10 -7.17 -2.80
N GLN A 156 -28.17 -7.36 -2.02
CA GLN A 156 -28.73 -6.31 -1.17
C GLN A 156 -27.73 -5.86 -0.09
N LYS A 157 -27.00 -6.80 0.53
CA LYS A 157 -25.94 -6.49 1.50
C LYS A 157 -24.81 -5.68 0.87
N GLN A 158 -24.31 -6.08 -0.30
CA GLN A 158 -23.26 -5.35 -1.03
C GLN A 158 -23.75 -3.95 -1.46
N SER A 159 -24.94 -3.83 -2.05
CA SER A 159 -25.51 -2.54 -2.46
C SER A 159 -25.68 -1.57 -1.29
N LYS A 160 -26.15 -2.06 -0.14
CA LYS A 160 -26.26 -1.25 1.09
C LYS A 160 -24.89 -0.76 1.57
N SER A 161 -23.88 -1.64 1.54
CA SER A 161 -22.52 -1.27 1.95
C SER A 161 -21.90 -0.24 1.02
N TRP A 162 -22.13 -0.33 -0.30
CA TRP A 162 -21.68 0.67 -1.27
C TRP A 162 -22.37 2.02 -1.08
N MET A 163 -23.69 2.02 -0.86
CA MET A 163 -24.47 3.24 -0.63
C MET A 163 -24.04 3.95 0.66
N LEU A 164 -23.88 3.23 1.76
CA LEU A 164 -23.39 3.79 3.02
C LEU A 164 -21.98 4.34 2.89
N ARG A 165 -21.09 3.65 2.16
CA ARG A 165 -19.76 4.16 1.86
C ARG A 165 -19.80 5.43 1.02
N ALA A 166 -20.67 5.50 0.01
CA ALA A 166 -20.84 6.68 -0.82
C ALA A 166 -21.36 7.88 -0.02
N ILE A 167 -22.34 7.67 0.86
CA ILE A 167 -22.86 8.68 1.78
C ILE A 167 -21.74 9.15 2.73
N LEU A 168 -21.01 8.21 3.34
CA LEU A 168 -19.90 8.54 4.23
C LEU A 168 -18.82 9.35 3.52
N GLN A 169 -18.49 8.99 2.27
CA GLN A 169 -17.49 9.67 1.47
C GLN A 169 -17.95 11.06 1.01
N PHE A 170 -19.24 11.23 0.74
CA PHE A 170 -19.86 12.53 0.49
C PHE A 170 -19.77 13.43 1.72
N ILE A 171 -20.18 12.93 2.88
CA ILE A 171 -20.12 13.67 4.15
C ILE A 171 -18.67 14.01 4.54
N ALA A 172 -17.71 13.10 4.35
CA ALA A 172 -16.31 13.35 4.64
C ALA A 172 -15.72 14.48 3.79
N LYS A 173 -16.15 14.57 2.51
CA LYS A 173 -15.74 15.63 1.59
C LYS A 173 -16.39 16.98 1.89
N GLU A 174 -17.68 16.99 2.22
CA GLU A 174 -18.38 18.24 2.56
C GLU A 174 -18.00 18.76 3.96
N GLY A 175 -17.70 17.86 4.89
CA GLY A 175 -17.39 18.18 6.29
C GLY A 175 -15.96 18.64 6.57
N LYS A 176 -15.07 18.78 5.56
CA LYS A 176 -13.63 19.05 5.74
C LYS A 176 -12.95 18.09 6.74
N LEU A 177 -13.34 16.82 6.74
CA LEU A 177 -12.73 15.78 7.60
C LEU A 177 -11.46 15.17 6.99
N GLU A 178 -11.04 15.63 5.80
CA GLU A 178 -9.70 15.37 5.28
C GLU A 178 -8.74 16.45 5.83
N SER A 179 -8.17 16.17 7.01
CA SER A 179 -6.95 16.81 7.52
C SER A 179 -5.69 15.96 7.27
#